data_AF-A0A484LXW4-F1
#
_entry.id   AF-A0A484LXW4-F1
#
_cell.length_a   1.000
_cell.length_b   1.000
_cell.length_c   1.000
_cell.angle_alpha   90.00
_cell.angle_beta   90.00
_cell.angle_gamma   90.00
#
_symmetry.space_group_name_H-M   'P 1'
#
loop_
_entity.id
_entity.type
_entity.pdbx_description
1 polymer ?
#
loop_
_entity_poly.entity_id
_entity_poly.type
_entity_poly.pdbx_seq_one_letter_code
_entity_poly.pdbx_strand_id
1 'polypeptide(L)'
;MNNKHKFSAGSVLGWLFFLRETLLELFYKVSTSPSINVLDICGRQRLQTLSLCEYTINGVEPNFQRFPCLTSLSLKRVSISAEDLNSLLLAFPKLERLELSNPIIRTIDDAVDSVDITIKLHCPTFKSLVLKNVEQSKFILENGCIECVDVNHCYFGSFKVRGSKSLTHFKFVQSEAQILDIEEGDKLEVLEFVASHVNHSNLFPMKIHTPRLRTFRIWGFSEAPDCGFEIDEERSYIAVDSDQISACSPQLRHLAIFFEGGERCDHAFGGLSYMENVVLLEIGWDSFDGFWELVEKVLKYCPNVRKLVVHGMVPRRQDEKFLELFGQHTTSMVETMRKYQHIQLQILYSYDFDSSNPLTDRWLLL
;
A
#
# COMPACT_ATOMS: atom_id res chain seq x y z
N MET A 1 -16.50 -16.57 -1.38
CA MET A 1 -17.55 -17.47 -0.86
C MET A 1 -18.30 -18.04 -2.04
N ASN A 2 -18.62 -19.33 -2.01
CA ASN A 2 -19.19 -20.07 -3.14
C ASN A 2 -20.54 -19.50 -3.61
N ASN A 3 -20.62 -19.22 -4.92
CA ASN A 3 -21.74 -18.58 -5.61
C ASN A 3 -22.93 -19.56 -5.82
N LYS A 4 -23.55 -20.06 -4.74
CA LYS A 4 -24.65 -21.04 -4.86
C LYS A 4 -25.96 -20.72 -4.14
N HIS A 5 -26.05 -19.64 -3.36
CA HIS A 5 -27.30 -19.26 -2.71
C HIS A 5 -27.63 -17.78 -2.97
N LYS A 6 -28.58 -17.53 -3.87
CA LYS A 6 -29.18 -16.20 -4.05
C LYS A 6 -30.33 -16.05 -3.06
N PHE A 7 -30.38 -14.92 -2.36
CA PHE A 7 -31.49 -14.59 -1.48
C PHE A 7 -32.70 -14.12 -2.31
N SER A 8 -33.90 -14.36 -1.79
CA SER A 8 -35.12 -13.77 -2.35
C SER A 8 -35.06 -12.25 -2.23
N ALA A 9 -35.22 -11.56 -3.36
CA ALA A 9 -35.25 -10.10 -3.40
C ALA A 9 -36.32 -9.53 -2.45
N GLY A 10 -37.50 -10.16 -2.40
CA GLY A 10 -38.62 -9.69 -1.58
C GLY A 10 -38.30 -9.68 -0.09
N SER A 11 -37.60 -10.71 0.39
CA SER A 11 -37.16 -10.76 1.79
C SER A 11 -36.18 -9.63 2.08
N VAL A 12 -35.14 -9.45 1.27
CA VAL A 12 -34.13 -8.41 1.49
C VAL A 12 -34.75 -7.01 1.38
N LEU A 13 -35.66 -6.79 0.43
CA LEU A 13 -36.41 -5.54 0.30
C LEU A 13 -37.19 -5.23 1.57
N GLY A 14 -37.95 -6.18 2.11
CA GLY A 14 -38.73 -5.98 3.34
C GLY A 14 -37.86 -5.52 4.51
N TRP A 15 -36.68 -6.13 4.67
CA TRP A 15 -35.73 -5.77 5.73
C TRP A 15 -35.17 -4.35 5.52
N LEU A 16 -34.75 -4.02 4.30
CA LEU A 16 -34.22 -2.69 4.01
C LEU A 16 -35.28 -1.61 4.18
N PHE A 17 -36.51 -1.81 3.69
CA PHE A 17 -37.61 -0.85 3.89
C PHE A 17 -37.94 -0.63 5.37
N PHE A 18 -37.89 -1.67 6.19
CA PHE A 18 -38.16 -1.57 7.63
C PHE A 18 -37.07 -0.80 8.37
N LEU A 19 -35.79 -0.98 7.99
CA LEU A 19 -34.66 -0.44 8.75
C LEU A 19 -34.09 0.88 8.19
N ARG A 20 -34.36 1.22 6.93
CA ARG A 20 -33.65 2.29 6.19
C ARG A 20 -33.57 3.63 6.92
N GLU A 21 -34.59 4.03 7.68
CA GLU A 21 -34.62 5.33 8.38
C GLU A 21 -33.66 5.40 9.57
N THR A 22 -33.42 4.25 10.21
CA THR A 22 -32.54 4.10 11.37
C THR A 22 -31.17 3.52 11.04
N LEU A 23 -30.99 3.04 9.80
CA LEU A 23 -29.79 2.33 9.38
C LEU A 23 -28.60 3.28 9.25
N LEU A 24 -27.58 3.06 10.08
CA LEU A 24 -26.33 3.81 10.06
C LEU A 24 -25.24 3.11 9.24
N GLU A 25 -25.25 1.78 9.22
CA GLU A 25 -24.25 0.98 8.51
C GLU A 25 -24.91 -0.14 7.71
N LEU A 26 -24.47 -0.32 6.47
CA LEU A 26 -24.96 -1.38 5.60
C LEU A 26 -23.80 -2.12 4.95
N PHE A 27 -23.70 -3.41 5.22
CA PHE A 27 -22.74 -4.32 4.58
C PHE A 27 -23.47 -5.29 3.66
N TYR A 28 -23.73 -4.85 2.44
CA TYR A 28 -24.45 -5.63 1.44
C TYR A 28 -23.50 -6.61 0.72
N LYS A 29 -23.47 -7.87 1.19
CA LYS A 29 -22.60 -8.93 0.68
C LYS A 29 -23.35 -10.09 0.02
N VAL A 30 -24.60 -9.88 -0.34
CA VAL A 30 -25.49 -10.94 -0.82
C VAL A 30 -25.93 -10.68 -2.26
N SER A 31 -26.01 -11.73 -3.06
CA SER A 31 -26.66 -11.69 -4.36
C SER A 31 -28.15 -11.98 -4.21
N THR A 32 -29.00 -11.18 -4.84
CA THR A 32 -30.46 -11.35 -4.85
C THR A 32 -30.96 -11.79 -6.23
N SER A 33 -32.13 -12.44 -6.26
CA SER A 33 -32.86 -12.73 -7.51
C SER A 33 -34.33 -12.32 -7.35
N PRO A 34 -34.83 -11.35 -8.14
CA PRO A 34 -34.08 -10.43 -9.04
C PRO A 34 -33.07 -9.54 -8.28
N SER A 35 -32.16 -8.89 -8.99
CA SER A 35 -31.23 -7.92 -8.39
C SER A 35 -31.99 -6.69 -7.87
N ILE A 36 -31.62 -6.20 -6.70
CA ILE A 36 -32.25 -5.03 -6.08
C ILE A 36 -31.32 -3.82 -6.15
N ASN A 37 -31.88 -2.62 -6.32
CA ASN A 37 -31.09 -1.39 -6.28
C ASN A 37 -30.95 -0.84 -4.85
N VAL A 38 -29.96 -1.33 -4.10
CA VAL A 38 -29.67 -0.92 -2.71
C VAL A 38 -29.46 0.60 -2.59
N LEU A 39 -28.84 1.23 -3.60
CA LEU A 39 -28.59 2.66 -3.61
C LEU A 39 -29.89 3.48 -3.63
N ASP A 40 -30.90 3.02 -4.38
CA ASP A 40 -32.20 3.69 -4.45
C ASP A 40 -33.03 3.44 -3.18
N ILE A 41 -32.95 2.24 -2.61
CA ILE A 41 -33.74 1.85 -1.43
C ILE A 41 -33.26 2.58 -0.18
N CYS A 42 -31.94 2.64 0.02
CA CYS A 42 -31.32 3.20 1.23
C CYS A 42 -30.95 4.68 1.06
N GLY A 43 -31.13 5.24 -0.13
CA GLY A 43 -30.83 6.64 -0.41
C GLY A 43 -31.59 7.61 0.50
N ARG A 44 -30.96 8.75 0.77
CA ARG A 44 -31.44 9.92 1.51
C ARG A 44 -31.68 9.68 2.99
N GLN A 45 -31.10 8.62 3.54
CA GLN A 45 -31.19 8.26 4.94
C GLN A 45 -29.94 8.67 5.73
N ARG A 46 -29.95 8.38 7.04
CA ARG A 46 -28.85 8.66 7.98
C ARG A 46 -27.65 7.73 7.82
N LEU A 47 -27.57 6.96 6.73
CA LEU A 47 -26.52 5.99 6.49
C LEU A 47 -25.14 6.68 6.43
N GLN A 48 -24.21 6.19 7.24
CA GLN A 48 -22.85 6.70 7.39
C GLN A 48 -21.83 5.78 6.71
N THR A 49 -22.05 4.46 6.79
CA THR A 49 -21.17 3.45 6.21
C THR A 49 -21.93 2.57 5.22
N LEU A 50 -21.40 2.44 4.00
CA LEU A 50 -21.92 1.56 2.98
C LEU A 50 -20.82 0.67 2.41
N SER A 51 -21.03 -0.64 2.46
CA SER A 51 -20.18 -1.62 1.80
C SER A 51 -21.01 -2.44 0.82
N LEU A 52 -20.62 -2.46 -0.45
CA LEU A 52 -21.25 -3.22 -1.51
C LEU A 52 -20.27 -4.27 -2.02
N CYS A 53 -20.71 -5.53 -2.10
CA CYS A 53 -19.93 -6.63 -2.65
C CYS A 53 -20.67 -7.28 -3.82
N GLU A 54 -19.95 -7.57 -4.92
CA GLU A 54 -20.51 -8.25 -6.10
C GLU A 54 -21.77 -7.57 -6.63
N TYR A 55 -21.68 -6.26 -6.79
CA TYR A 55 -22.80 -5.39 -7.12
C TYR A 55 -22.56 -4.69 -8.48
N THR A 56 -23.62 -4.42 -9.23
CA THR A 56 -23.53 -3.67 -10.50
C THR A 56 -24.16 -2.30 -10.31
N ILE A 57 -23.39 -1.25 -10.63
CA ILE A 57 -23.84 0.14 -10.59
C ILE A 57 -23.79 0.67 -12.03
N ASN A 58 -24.94 1.13 -12.53
CA ASN A 58 -25.09 1.72 -13.86
C ASN A 58 -25.94 2.98 -13.77
N GLY A 59 -25.65 3.98 -14.61
CA GLY A 59 -26.54 5.12 -14.82
C GLY A 59 -26.70 5.97 -13.56
N VAL A 60 -25.58 6.37 -12.95
CA VAL A 60 -25.59 7.22 -11.76
C VAL A 60 -25.93 8.64 -12.17
N GLU A 61 -27.10 9.12 -11.75
CA GLU A 61 -27.52 10.49 -12.01
C GLU A 61 -26.57 11.49 -11.31
N PRO A 62 -25.88 12.37 -12.06
CA PRO A 62 -25.02 13.39 -11.45
C PRO A 62 -25.86 14.37 -10.63
N ASN A 63 -25.29 14.90 -9.55
CA ASN A 63 -25.89 15.90 -8.64
C ASN A 63 -27.11 15.43 -7.83
N PHE A 64 -27.48 14.15 -7.87
CA PHE A 64 -28.46 13.61 -6.95
C PHE A 64 -27.76 13.29 -5.62
N GLN A 65 -28.00 14.08 -4.57
CA GLN A 65 -27.46 13.81 -3.22
C GLN A 65 -28.10 12.53 -2.63
N ARG A 66 -27.62 11.36 -3.08
CA ARG A 66 -28.18 10.06 -2.70
C ARG A 66 -27.90 9.75 -1.25
N PHE A 67 -26.80 10.20 -0.64
CA PHE A 67 -26.51 9.92 0.76
C PHE A 67 -25.84 11.11 1.47
N PRO A 68 -26.62 11.98 2.15
CA PRO A 68 -26.09 13.24 2.72
C PRO A 68 -25.22 13.04 3.97
N CYS A 69 -25.28 11.86 4.59
CA CYS A 69 -24.56 11.51 5.82
C CYS A 69 -23.43 10.50 5.61
N LEU A 70 -23.22 9.99 4.38
CA LEU A 70 -22.26 8.93 4.13
C LEU A 70 -20.82 9.46 4.27
N THR A 71 -20.06 8.83 5.17
CA THR A 71 -18.66 9.15 5.46
C THR A 71 -17.71 8.04 5.02
N SER A 72 -18.21 6.81 4.84
CA SER A 72 -17.41 5.68 4.38
C SER A 72 -18.11 4.83 3.31
N LEU A 73 -17.41 4.57 2.21
CA LEU A 73 -17.84 3.72 1.10
C LEU A 73 -16.81 2.64 0.83
N SER A 74 -17.24 1.39 0.72
CA SER A 74 -16.41 0.24 0.33
C SER A 74 -17.06 -0.51 -0.84
N LEU A 75 -16.39 -0.55 -1.98
CA LEU A 75 -16.85 -1.20 -3.21
C LEU A 75 -15.95 -2.40 -3.51
N LYS A 76 -16.48 -3.61 -3.34
CA LYS A 76 -15.75 -4.87 -3.52
C LYS A 76 -16.31 -5.68 -4.69
N ARG A 77 -15.51 -5.99 -5.71
CA ARG A 77 -16.00 -6.71 -6.92
C ARG A 77 -17.23 -6.04 -7.52
N VAL A 78 -17.26 -4.71 -7.45
CA VAL A 78 -18.34 -3.91 -7.98
C VAL A 78 -18.04 -3.60 -9.43
N SER A 79 -19.04 -3.78 -10.28
CA SER A 79 -18.95 -3.45 -11.69
C SER A 79 -19.60 -2.09 -11.95
N ILE A 80 -18.80 -1.12 -12.42
CA ILE A 80 -19.17 0.29 -12.56
C ILE A 80 -18.30 0.95 -13.64
N SER A 81 -18.81 1.93 -14.39
CA SER A 81 -17.97 2.73 -15.30
C SER A 81 -17.17 3.78 -14.53
N ALA A 82 -16.07 4.29 -15.10
CA ALA A 82 -15.29 5.37 -14.46
C ALA A 82 -16.12 6.66 -14.30
N GLU A 83 -17.04 6.94 -15.22
CA GLU A 83 -17.95 8.09 -15.18
C GLU A 83 -19.00 7.95 -14.08
N ASP A 84 -19.62 6.77 -13.97
CA ASP A 84 -20.58 6.47 -12.92
C ASP A 84 -19.91 6.51 -11.54
N LEU A 85 -18.66 6.05 -11.44
CA LEU A 85 -17.90 6.12 -10.19
C LEU A 85 -17.70 7.58 -9.76
N ASN A 86 -17.21 8.46 -10.64
CA ASN A 86 -17.08 9.88 -10.28
C ASN A 86 -18.41 10.53 -9.94
N SER A 87 -19.45 10.27 -10.72
CA SER A 87 -20.79 10.79 -10.47
C SER A 87 -21.32 10.34 -9.11
N LEU A 88 -21.03 9.09 -8.72
CA LEU A 88 -21.38 8.53 -7.42
C LEU A 88 -20.61 9.23 -6.29
N LEU A 89 -19.31 9.47 -6.46
CA LEU A 89 -18.49 10.13 -5.44
C LEU A 89 -18.89 11.59 -5.23
N LEU A 90 -19.26 12.30 -6.31
CA LEU A 90 -19.79 13.67 -6.24
C LEU A 90 -21.18 13.73 -5.58
N ALA A 91 -21.94 12.64 -5.61
CA ALA A 91 -23.23 12.53 -4.91
C ALA A 91 -23.11 12.42 -3.38
N PHE A 92 -21.89 12.27 -2.84
CA PHE A 92 -21.65 12.04 -1.41
C PHE A 92 -20.89 13.21 -0.76
N PRO A 93 -21.59 14.24 -0.26
CA PRO A 93 -20.98 15.50 0.17
C PRO A 93 -20.15 15.42 1.45
N LYS A 94 -20.20 14.31 2.19
CA LYS A 94 -19.46 14.11 3.44
C LYS A 94 -18.53 12.90 3.39
N LEU A 95 -18.27 12.36 2.19
CA LEU A 95 -17.52 11.13 2.06
C LEU A 95 -16.04 11.39 2.38
N GLU A 96 -15.55 10.73 3.42
CA GLU A 96 -14.17 10.88 3.89
C GLU A 96 -13.31 9.67 3.51
N ARG A 97 -13.90 8.48 3.40
CA ARG A 97 -13.18 7.23 3.13
C ARG A 97 -13.76 6.45 1.96
N LEU A 98 -12.90 6.09 1.02
CA LEU A 98 -13.20 5.18 -0.09
C LEU A 98 -12.29 3.95 -0.04
N GLU A 99 -12.88 2.76 -0.14
CA GLU A 99 -12.18 1.51 -0.43
C GLU A 99 -12.66 0.94 -1.76
N LEU A 100 -11.74 0.73 -2.70
CA LEU A 100 -11.99 0.02 -3.96
C LEU A 100 -11.22 -1.30 -3.92
N SER A 101 -11.93 -2.42 -4.00
CA SER A 101 -11.36 -3.76 -3.92
C SER A 101 -11.76 -4.62 -5.10
N ASN A 102 -10.83 -4.93 -6.00
CA ASN A 102 -11.08 -5.68 -7.23
C ASN A 102 -12.27 -5.10 -8.02
N PRO A 103 -12.24 -3.81 -8.41
CA PRO A 103 -13.31 -3.20 -9.19
C PRO A 103 -13.32 -3.76 -10.62
N ILE A 104 -14.52 -3.96 -11.18
CA ILE A 104 -14.70 -4.37 -12.57
C ILE A 104 -15.10 -3.12 -13.36
N ILE A 105 -14.12 -2.36 -13.82
CA ILE A 105 -14.39 -1.12 -14.55
C ILE A 105 -14.84 -1.44 -15.97
N ARG A 106 -16.08 -1.06 -16.30
CA ARG A 106 -16.67 -1.30 -17.63
C ARG A 106 -16.29 -0.19 -18.61
N THR A 107 -15.92 -0.57 -19.83
CA THR A 107 -15.88 0.30 -21.01
C THR A 107 -17.26 0.35 -21.69
N ILE A 108 -17.46 1.36 -22.52
CA ILE A 108 -18.66 1.48 -23.39
C ILE A 108 -18.59 0.47 -24.55
N ASP A 109 -17.37 0.07 -24.95
CA ASP A 109 -17.12 -0.96 -25.96
C ASP A 109 -16.48 -2.19 -25.29
N ASP A 110 -17.16 -3.34 -25.35
CA ASP A 110 -16.67 -4.65 -24.88
C ASP A 110 -15.47 -5.20 -25.70
N ALA A 111 -14.87 -4.38 -26.56
CA ALA A 111 -13.81 -4.74 -27.51
C ALA A 111 -12.41 -4.22 -27.15
N VAL A 112 -12.28 -3.41 -26.10
CA VAL A 112 -10.99 -2.87 -25.64
C VAL A 112 -10.62 -3.54 -24.32
N ASP A 113 -9.40 -4.08 -24.23
CA ASP A 113 -8.89 -4.67 -22.99
C ASP A 113 -9.08 -3.68 -21.84
N SER A 114 -9.71 -4.16 -20.75
CA SER A 114 -10.04 -3.37 -19.55
C SER A 114 -8.84 -2.69 -18.86
N VAL A 115 -7.63 -3.03 -19.33
CA VAL A 115 -6.36 -2.54 -18.86
C VAL A 115 -6.08 -1.12 -19.35
N ASP A 116 -6.58 -0.69 -20.52
CA ASP A 116 -6.27 0.65 -21.07
C ASP A 116 -7.10 1.80 -20.48
N ILE A 117 -7.97 1.52 -19.54
CA ILE A 117 -8.89 2.50 -18.95
C ILE A 117 -8.14 3.45 -18.00
N THR A 118 -8.38 4.75 -18.16
CA THR A 118 -7.94 5.75 -17.18
C THR A 118 -9.01 5.95 -16.11
N ILE A 119 -8.71 5.57 -14.87
CA ILE A 119 -9.51 5.96 -13.71
C ILE A 119 -9.01 7.31 -13.20
N LYS A 120 -9.84 8.34 -13.33
CA LYS A 120 -9.58 9.66 -12.77
C LYS A 120 -10.60 9.94 -11.67
N LEU A 121 -10.21 10.01 -10.40
CA LEU A 121 -11.12 10.25 -9.29
C LEU A 121 -11.10 11.72 -8.86
N HIS A 122 -12.30 12.29 -8.69
CA HIS A 122 -12.48 13.63 -8.13
C HIS A 122 -13.48 13.61 -6.97
N CYS A 123 -13.02 13.98 -5.78
CA CYS A 123 -13.90 14.23 -4.64
C CYS A 123 -13.18 15.12 -3.61
N PRO A 124 -13.73 16.31 -3.29
CA PRO A 124 -13.03 17.30 -2.47
C PRO A 124 -13.00 16.97 -0.97
N THR A 125 -13.83 16.04 -0.49
CA THR A 125 -13.95 15.72 0.96
C THR A 125 -13.18 14.48 1.38
N PHE A 126 -12.61 13.74 0.43
CA PHE A 126 -11.87 12.51 0.70
C PHE A 126 -10.62 12.77 1.53
N LYS A 127 -10.51 12.05 2.65
CA LYS A 127 -9.33 11.99 3.51
C LYS A 127 -8.56 10.68 3.36
N SER A 128 -9.24 9.57 3.06
CA SER A 128 -8.62 8.25 2.98
C SER A 128 -9.06 7.47 1.74
N LEU A 129 -8.08 6.92 1.02
CA LEU A 129 -8.27 6.04 -0.12
C LEU A 129 -7.54 4.71 0.13
N VAL A 130 -8.26 3.60 -0.05
CA VAL A 130 -7.70 2.25 -0.01
C VAL A 130 -7.98 1.56 -1.35
N LEU A 131 -6.93 1.15 -2.04
CA LEU A 131 -7.00 0.37 -3.27
C LEU A 131 -6.50 -1.05 -3.01
N LYS A 132 -7.25 -2.05 -3.46
CA LYS A 132 -6.89 -3.46 -3.33
C LYS A 132 -7.15 -4.20 -4.64
N ASN A 133 -6.19 -4.94 -5.17
CA ASN A 133 -6.39 -5.74 -6.40
C ASN A 133 -6.94 -4.90 -7.55
N VAL A 134 -6.33 -3.75 -7.82
CA VAL A 134 -6.73 -2.84 -8.90
C VAL A 134 -5.67 -2.91 -9.99
N GLU A 135 -6.08 -3.26 -11.20
CA GLU A 135 -5.21 -3.41 -12.37
C GLU A 135 -5.67 -2.43 -13.46
N GLN A 136 -4.93 -1.35 -13.70
CA GLN A 136 -5.34 -0.28 -14.64
C GLN A 136 -4.14 0.43 -15.26
N SER A 137 -4.20 0.79 -16.54
CA SER A 137 -3.11 1.52 -17.22
C SER A 137 -2.83 2.86 -16.55
N LYS A 138 -3.86 3.57 -16.11
CA LYS A 138 -3.71 4.90 -15.54
C LYS A 138 -4.71 5.17 -14.42
N PHE A 139 -4.20 5.55 -13.26
CA PHE A 139 -4.96 5.97 -12.10
C PHE A 139 -4.52 7.38 -11.68
N ILE A 140 -5.47 8.32 -11.62
CA ILE A 140 -5.22 9.71 -11.23
C ILE A 140 -6.18 10.08 -10.10
N LEU A 141 -5.64 10.44 -8.94
CA LEU A 141 -6.39 11.05 -7.86
C LEU A 141 -6.23 12.57 -7.91
N GLU A 142 -7.30 13.31 -8.22
CA GLU A 142 -7.34 14.77 -8.15
C GLU A 142 -8.17 15.20 -6.92
N ASN A 143 -7.49 15.39 -5.80
CA ASN A 143 -8.13 15.78 -4.54
C ASN A 143 -7.21 16.64 -3.67
N GLY A 144 -7.75 17.76 -3.17
CA GLY A 144 -7.06 18.67 -2.26
C GLY A 144 -6.84 18.16 -0.84
N CYS A 145 -7.70 17.26 -0.36
CA CYS A 145 -7.82 16.94 1.06
C CYS A 145 -7.42 15.50 1.43
N ILE A 146 -6.82 14.73 0.51
CA ILE A 146 -6.41 13.35 0.80
C ILE A 146 -5.23 13.32 1.78
N GLU A 147 -5.44 12.67 2.93
CA GLU A 147 -4.47 12.51 4.01
C GLU A 147 -3.78 11.14 3.95
N CYS A 148 -4.50 10.08 3.60
CA CYS A 148 -4.01 8.70 3.63
C CYS A 148 -4.33 7.97 2.32
N VAL A 149 -3.31 7.41 1.68
CA VAL A 149 -3.43 6.54 0.51
C VAL A 149 -2.77 5.20 0.79
N ASP A 150 -3.52 4.13 0.65
CA ASP A 150 -3.07 2.76 0.87
C ASP A 150 -3.36 1.92 -0.38
N VAL A 151 -2.30 1.43 -1.02
CA VAL A 151 -2.36 0.68 -2.27
C VAL A 151 -1.81 -0.72 -2.02
N ASN A 152 -2.63 -1.74 -2.24
CA ASN A 152 -2.30 -3.12 -1.92
C ASN A 152 -2.60 -4.06 -3.09
N HIS A 153 -1.64 -4.88 -3.51
CA HIS A 153 -1.84 -5.84 -4.60
C HIS A 153 -2.36 -5.17 -5.89
N CYS A 154 -1.86 -3.99 -6.24
CA CYS A 154 -2.34 -3.24 -7.40
C CYS A 154 -1.28 -3.13 -8.49
N TYR A 155 -1.71 -2.95 -9.73
CA TYR A 155 -0.86 -2.83 -10.90
C TYR A 155 -1.25 -1.62 -11.73
N PHE A 156 -0.28 -0.74 -11.98
CA PHE A 156 -0.51 0.49 -12.73
C PHE A 156 0.54 0.72 -13.82
N GLY A 157 0.10 1.16 -15.00
CA GLY A 157 1.03 1.83 -15.93
C GLY A 157 1.46 3.18 -15.33
N SER A 158 0.50 3.99 -14.89
CA SER A 158 0.75 5.27 -14.23
C SER A 158 -0.19 5.50 -13.05
N PHE A 159 0.37 5.72 -11.87
CA PHE A 159 -0.33 6.11 -10.67
C PHE A 159 0.06 7.54 -10.27
N LYS A 160 -0.92 8.45 -10.21
CA LYS A 160 -0.69 9.87 -9.92
C LYS A 160 -1.58 10.39 -8.80
N VAL A 161 -1.00 11.13 -7.87
CA VAL A 161 -1.72 11.87 -6.83
C VAL A 161 -1.45 13.37 -7.03
N ARG A 162 -2.51 14.10 -7.36
CA ARG A 162 -2.46 15.52 -7.72
C ARG A 162 -3.35 16.38 -6.86
N GLY A 163 -2.93 17.63 -6.69
CA GLY A 163 -3.65 18.67 -5.96
C GLY A 163 -3.68 18.49 -4.44
N SER A 164 -3.13 17.41 -3.89
CA SER A 164 -3.16 17.18 -2.44
C SER A 164 -2.04 17.92 -1.73
N LYS A 165 -2.43 18.79 -0.80
CA LYS A 165 -1.52 19.48 0.14
C LYS A 165 -1.59 18.93 1.55
N SER A 166 -2.24 17.79 1.71
CA SER A 166 -2.62 17.20 3.00
C SER A 166 -2.17 15.76 3.18
N LEU A 167 -1.52 15.17 2.17
CA LEU A 167 -1.04 13.79 2.24
C LEU A 167 -0.02 13.63 3.37
N THR A 168 -0.36 12.79 4.34
CA THR A 168 0.46 12.46 5.51
C THR A 168 0.92 11.00 5.48
N HIS A 169 0.14 10.10 4.87
CA HIS A 169 0.44 8.68 4.82
C HIS A 169 0.32 8.14 3.40
N PHE A 170 1.38 7.52 2.91
CA PHE A 170 1.38 6.78 1.64
C PHE A 170 1.94 5.38 1.86
N LYS A 171 1.15 4.36 1.53
CA LYS A 171 1.53 2.95 1.58
C LYS A 171 1.33 2.30 0.22
N PHE A 172 2.36 1.59 -0.24
CA PHE A 172 2.38 0.91 -1.52
C PHE A 172 2.94 -0.50 -1.32
N VAL A 173 2.03 -1.46 -1.17
CA VAL A 173 2.33 -2.81 -0.71
C VAL A 173 1.97 -3.83 -1.78
N GLN A 174 2.89 -4.73 -2.10
CA GLN A 174 2.70 -5.80 -3.09
C GLN A 174 2.15 -5.27 -4.41
N SER A 175 2.59 -4.08 -4.80
CA SER A 175 2.01 -3.35 -5.92
C SER A 175 3.08 -2.93 -6.90
N GLU A 176 2.68 -2.69 -8.14
CA GLU A 176 3.58 -2.25 -9.20
C GLU A 176 3.07 -1.00 -9.91
N ALA A 177 3.99 -0.12 -10.26
CA ALA A 177 3.71 1.05 -11.09
C ALA A 177 4.87 1.36 -12.04
N GLN A 178 4.64 1.50 -13.35
CA GLN A 178 5.72 2.02 -14.22
C GLN A 178 6.03 3.48 -13.87
N ILE A 179 5.00 4.30 -13.62
CA ILE A 179 5.14 5.70 -13.21
C ILE A 179 4.37 5.96 -11.91
N LEU A 180 5.05 6.42 -10.87
CA LEU A 180 4.48 6.88 -9.60
C LEU A 180 4.81 8.35 -9.35
N ASP A 181 3.80 9.20 -9.40
CA ASP A 181 3.94 10.66 -9.37
C ASP A 181 3.07 11.29 -8.27
N ILE A 182 3.68 11.87 -7.24
CA ILE A 182 2.99 12.57 -6.14
C ILE A 182 3.37 14.05 -6.16
N GLU A 183 2.41 14.96 -6.29
CA GLU A 183 2.69 16.38 -6.61
C GLU A 183 3.34 17.18 -5.45
N GLU A 184 3.15 16.82 -4.18
CA GLU A 184 3.71 17.54 -3.01
C GLU A 184 3.96 16.58 -1.82
N GLY A 185 5.04 16.81 -1.05
CA GLY A 185 5.46 15.96 0.08
C GLY A 185 5.63 16.66 1.44
N ASP A 186 5.31 17.96 1.54
CA ASP A 186 5.62 18.79 2.71
C ASP A 186 5.04 18.26 4.04
N LYS A 187 3.89 17.60 3.98
CA LYS A 187 3.19 17.03 5.15
C LYS A 187 3.32 15.53 5.27
N LEU A 188 4.05 14.88 4.38
CA LEU A 188 4.21 13.43 4.40
C LEU A 188 4.94 13.02 5.68
N GLU A 189 4.29 12.22 6.52
CA GLU A 189 4.83 11.72 7.79
C GLU A 189 5.24 10.24 7.68
N VAL A 190 4.53 9.47 6.84
CA VAL A 190 4.76 8.03 6.65
C VAL A 190 4.80 7.70 5.16
N LEU A 191 5.90 7.06 4.75
CA LEU A 191 6.10 6.54 3.41
C LEU A 191 6.55 5.09 3.48
N GLU A 192 5.73 4.17 2.97
CA GLU A 192 6.00 2.73 3.02
C GLU A 192 5.87 2.09 1.63
N PHE A 193 6.92 1.39 1.23
CA PHE A 193 6.96 0.49 0.07
C PHE A 193 7.31 -0.90 0.57
N VAL A 194 6.48 -1.90 0.29
CA VAL A 194 6.69 -3.26 0.80
C VAL A 194 6.41 -4.27 -0.31
N ALA A 195 7.39 -5.08 -0.71
CA ALA A 195 7.29 -6.06 -1.78
C ALA A 195 6.72 -5.44 -3.07
N SER A 196 7.18 -4.23 -3.41
CA SER A 196 6.58 -3.43 -4.48
C SER A 196 7.62 -2.99 -5.50
N HIS A 197 7.21 -2.81 -6.76
CA HIS A 197 8.10 -2.43 -7.85
C HIS A 197 7.66 -1.11 -8.50
N VAL A 198 8.61 -0.19 -8.70
CA VAL A 198 8.33 1.11 -9.34
C VAL A 198 9.48 1.50 -10.26
N ASN A 199 9.23 1.66 -11.57
CA ASN A 199 10.30 2.02 -12.53
C ASN A 199 10.68 3.49 -12.40
N HIS A 200 9.69 4.37 -12.39
CA HIS A 200 9.90 5.81 -12.36
C HIS A 200 9.07 6.45 -11.27
N SER A 201 9.74 7.11 -10.32
CA SER A 201 9.05 7.92 -9.32
C SER A 201 9.76 9.25 -9.05
N ASN A 202 8.96 10.25 -8.69
CA ASN A 202 9.47 11.48 -8.10
C ASN A 202 9.71 11.37 -6.58
N LEU A 203 9.26 10.29 -5.94
CA LEU A 203 9.57 9.99 -4.54
C LEU A 203 10.97 9.45 -4.35
N PHE A 204 11.62 8.93 -5.40
CA PHE A 204 12.95 8.31 -5.30
C PHE A 204 13.99 9.09 -6.12
N PRO A 205 15.18 9.39 -5.55
CA PRO A 205 15.69 9.05 -4.21
C PRO A 205 15.29 10.07 -3.11
N MET A 206 14.04 10.54 -3.10
CA MET A 206 13.52 11.76 -2.45
C MET A 206 13.72 13.04 -3.26
N LYS A 207 13.33 13.04 -4.55
CA LYS A 207 13.30 14.29 -5.34
C LYS A 207 12.27 15.28 -4.79
N ILE A 208 11.26 14.79 -4.08
CA ILE A 208 10.31 15.61 -3.32
C ILE A 208 10.88 15.87 -1.93
N HIS A 209 10.85 17.13 -1.51
CA HIS A 209 11.19 17.55 -0.16
C HIS A 209 10.09 17.11 0.83
N THR A 210 10.45 16.29 1.83
CA THR A 210 9.52 15.66 2.80
C THR A 210 9.96 15.92 4.24
N PRO A 211 9.93 17.20 4.69
CA PRO A 211 10.62 17.62 5.92
C PRO A 211 10.01 17.08 7.21
N ARG A 212 8.75 16.60 7.13
CA ARG A 212 7.99 16.04 8.25
C ARG A 212 7.99 14.51 8.27
N LEU A 213 8.70 13.87 7.34
CA LEU A 213 8.74 12.41 7.27
C LEU A 213 9.34 11.85 8.56
N ARG A 214 8.57 11.00 9.25
CA ARG A 214 8.96 10.36 10.51
C ARG A 214 9.28 8.90 10.32
N THR A 215 8.57 8.24 9.40
CA THR A 215 8.72 6.82 9.09
C THR A 215 8.95 6.65 7.60
N PHE A 216 10.08 6.02 7.27
CA PHE A 216 10.39 5.60 5.91
C PHE A 216 10.67 4.10 5.89
N ARG A 217 9.87 3.36 5.13
CA ARG A 217 10.01 1.91 4.97
C ARG A 217 10.12 1.55 3.50
N ILE A 218 11.19 0.84 3.15
CA ILE A 218 11.36 0.15 1.86
C ILE A 218 11.67 -1.30 2.19
N TRP A 219 10.77 -2.22 1.84
CA TRP A 219 10.83 -3.58 2.36
C TRP A 219 10.57 -4.64 1.30
N GLY A 220 11.62 -5.15 0.67
CA GLY A 220 11.58 -6.22 -0.33
C GLY A 220 11.05 -5.71 -1.67
N PHE A 221 11.60 -6.20 -2.77
CA PHE A 221 11.01 -6.04 -4.09
C PHE A 221 10.34 -7.35 -4.47
N SER A 222 9.13 -7.31 -5.02
CA SER A 222 8.50 -8.55 -5.47
C SER A 222 9.30 -9.09 -6.65
N GLU A 223 9.57 -10.40 -6.65
CA GLU A 223 9.73 -11.11 -7.92
C GLU A 223 8.47 -10.84 -8.75
N ALA A 224 8.66 -10.31 -9.96
CA ALA A 224 7.58 -9.79 -10.80
C ALA A 224 6.41 -10.78 -10.89
N PRO A 225 5.19 -10.40 -10.48
CA PRO A 225 3.98 -10.95 -11.05
C PRO A 225 3.99 -10.84 -12.57
N ASP A 226 3.48 -11.89 -13.21
CA ASP A 226 3.35 -12.10 -14.65
C ASP A 226 2.28 -11.17 -15.24
N CYS A 227 2.46 -9.86 -15.06
CA CYS A 227 1.56 -8.83 -15.56
C CYS A 227 1.99 -8.50 -16.99
N GLY A 228 1.15 -8.87 -17.96
CA GLY A 228 1.39 -8.78 -19.42
C GLY A 228 1.59 -7.38 -20.01
N PHE A 229 2.18 -6.45 -19.27
CA PHE A 229 2.78 -5.24 -19.82
C PHE A 229 4.19 -5.57 -20.31
N GLU A 230 4.57 -5.08 -21.48
CA GLU A 230 5.96 -5.15 -21.95
C GLU A 230 6.84 -4.37 -20.95
N ILE A 231 7.63 -5.09 -20.17
CA ILE A 231 8.61 -4.51 -19.24
C ILE A 231 9.89 -4.25 -20.04
N ASP A 232 10.34 -3.00 -20.09
CA ASP A 232 11.71 -2.68 -20.54
C ASP A 232 12.71 -3.48 -19.67
N GLU A 233 13.64 -4.19 -20.30
CA GLU A 233 14.57 -5.13 -19.66
C GLU A 233 15.48 -4.49 -18.58
N GLU A 234 15.50 -3.16 -18.49
CA GLU A 234 16.27 -2.39 -17.53
C GLU A 234 15.46 -2.16 -16.23
N ARG A 235 15.33 -3.21 -15.41
CA ARG A 235 14.76 -3.08 -14.06
C ARG A 235 15.63 -2.14 -13.21
N SER A 236 15.20 -0.90 -13.03
CA SER A 236 15.85 0.04 -12.12
C SER A 236 15.44 -0.26 -10.67
N TYR A 237 16.33 -0.91 -9.92
CA TYR A 237 16.13 -1.07 -8.48
C TYR A 237 16.16 0.31 -7.81
N ILE A 238 15.33 0.49 -6.78
CA ILE A 238 15.28 1.77 -6.05
C ILE A 238 16.62 1.94 -5.32
N ALA A 239 17.51 2.76 -5.88
CA ALA A 239 18.72 3.19 -5.19
C ALA A 239 18.33 4.14 -4.05
N VAL A 240 18.75 3.79 -2.84
CA VAL A 240 18.50 4.57 -1.62
C VAL A 240 19.69 5.51 -1.43
N ASP A 241 19.50 6.81 -1.67
CA ASP A 241 20.56 7.81 -1.41
C ASP A 241 20.40 8.35 0.02
N SER A 242 21.31 7.95 0.91
CA SER A 242 21.29 8.37 2.30
C SER A 242 21.50 9.87 2.48
N ASP A 243 22.31 10.51 1.63
CA ASP A 243 22.54 11.96 1.69
C ASP A 243 21.25 12.69 1.34
N GLN A 244 20.59 12.25 0.27
CA GLN A 244 19.32 12.84 -0.15
C GLN A 244 18.21 12.64 0.88
N ILE A 245 18.11 11.44 1.48
CA ILE A 245 17.13 11.17 2.55
C ILE A 245 17.41 12.07 3.76
N SER A 246 18.67 12.17 4.19
CA SER A 246 19.03 13.01 5.33
C SER A 246 18.70 14.48 5.10
N ALA A 247 18.93 14.98 3.88
CA ALA A 247 18.67 16.36 3.49
C ALA A 247 17.16 16.65 3.35
N CYS A 248 16.40 15.73 2.77
CA CYS A 248 14.98 15.92 2.50
C CYS A 248 14.07 15.60 3.69
N SER A 249 14.54 14.78 4.65
CA SER A 249 13.75 14.27 5.76
C SER A 249 14.45 14.43 7.12
N PRO A 250 14.74 15.68 7.56
CA PRO A 250 15.44 15.94 8.82
C PRO A 250 14.72 15.41 10.07
N GLN A 251 13.40 15.17 10.01
CA GLN A 251 12.61 14.66 11.15
C GLN A 251 12.49 13.13 11.18
N LEU A 252 13.21 12.42 10.32
CA LEU A 252 13.14 10.97 10.21
C LEU A 252 13.56 10.30 11.53
N ARG A 253 12.68 9.47 12.09
CA ARG A 253 12.89 8.76 13.37
C ARG A 253 12.93 7.25 13.21
N HIS A 254 12.22 6.73 12.21
CA HIS A 254 12.12 5.31 11.92
C HIS A 254 12.51 5.06 10.47
N LEU A 255 13.57 4.27 10.29
CA LEU A 255 14.03 3.78 8.99
C LEU A 255 13.92 2.26 8.96
N ALA A 256 13.26 1.72 7.94
CA ALA A 256 13.11 0.28 7.73
C ALA A 256 13.52 -0.09 6.30
N ILE A 257 14.55 -0.92 6.15
CA ILE A 257 15.15 -1.28 4.86
C ILE A 257 15.33 -2.79 4.77
N PHE A 258 14.94 -3.38 3.65
CA PHE A 258 15.26 -4.78 3.34
C PHE A 258 16.31 -4.84 2.24
N PHE A 259 17.39 -5.58 2.47
CA PHE A 259 18.45 -5.79 1.50
C PHE A 259 18.21 -7.10 0.74
N GLU A 260 18.18 -7.01 -0.58
CA GLU A 260 17.97 -8.13 -1.50
C GLU A 260 19.23 -8.31 -2.37
N GLY A 261 19.85 -9.49 -2.32
CA GLY A 261 21.04 -9.84 -3.11
C GLY A 261 22.37 -9.32 -2.55
N GLY A 262 23.24 -10.26 -2.11
CA GLY A 262 24.49 -9.99 -1.39
C GLY A 262 25.58 -9.19 -2.12
N GLU A 263 25.59 -9.10 -3.45
CA GLU A 263 26.63 -8.36 -4.19
C GLU A 263 26.28 -6.89 -4.49
N ARG A 264 25.03 -6.46 -4.24
CA ARG A 264 24.53 -5.15 -4.71
C ARG A 264 24.50 -4.07 -3.62
N CYS A 265 24.89 -4.42 -2.40
CA CYS A 265 24.76 -3.56 -1.23
C CYS A 265 25.76 -2.38 -1.17
N ASP A 266 26.88 -2.44 -1.90
CA ASP A 266 27.88 -1.35 -1.89
C ASP A 266 27.39 -0.07 -2.59
N HIS A 267 26.34 -0.15 -3.42
CA HIS A 267 25.74 1.00 -4.09
C HIS A 267 24.51 1.57 -3.36
N ALA A 268 24.01 0.89 -2.33
CA ALA A 268 22.75 1.25 -1.66
C ALA A 268 22.90 2.32 -0.57
N PHE A 269 24.13 2.65 -0.16
CA PHE A 269 24.42 3.67 0.86
C PHE A 269 25.67 4.45 0.48
N GLY A 270 25.54 5.31 -0.53
CA GLY A 270 26.61 6.18 -1.02
C GLY A 270 26.47 7.60 -0.49
N GLY A 271 26.67 7.82 0.81
CA GLY A 271 26.59 9.16 1.39
C GLY A 271 27.57 9.44 2.53
N LEU A 272 27.73 10.71 2.88
CA LEU A 272 28.57 11.22 3.96
C LEU A 272 27.76 11.78 5.14
N SER A 273 26.45 11.90 5.01
CA SER A 273 25.57 12.59 5.95
C SER A 273 25.03 11.66 7.02
N TYR A 274 25.05 12.13 8.27
CA TYR A 274 24.55 11.38 9.42
C TYR A 274 23.04 11.58 9.58
N MET A 275 22.31 10.48 9.75
CA MET A 275 20.89 10.45 10.09
C MET A 275 20.71 10.41 11.62
N GLU A 276 21.12 11.50 12.28
CA GLU A 276 21.15 11.59 13.75
C GLU A 276 19.77 11.46 14.42
N ASN A 277 18.68 11.72 13.70
CA ASN A 277 17.33 11.67 14.28
C ASN A 277 16.72 10.26 14.27
N VAL A 278 17.34 9.30 13.56
CA VAL A 278 16.86 7.92 13.49
C VAL A 278 17.13 7.23 14.82
N VAL A 279 16.05 6.80 15.48
CA VAL A 279 16.07 6.12 16.79
C VAL A 279 15.68 4.65 16.68
N LEU A 280 14.90 4.30 15.66
CA LEU A 280 14.48 2.93 15.34
C LEU A 280 14.95 2.58 13.94
N LEU A 281 15.71 1.50 13.85
CA LEU A 281 16.22 0.94 12.60
C LEU A 281 15.71 -0.48 12.45
N GLU A 282 15.01 -0.78 11.35
CA GLU A 282 14.62 -2.13 10.97
C GLU A 282 15.41 -2.54 9.72
N ILE A 283 16.09 -3.69 9.78
CA ILE A 283 16.87 -4.21 8.67
C ILE A 283 16.41 -5.63 8.37
N GLY A 284 16.05 -5.88 7.11
CA GLY A 284 15.76 -7.22 6.60
C GLY A 284 16.84 -7.75 5.66
N TRP A 285 16.94 -9.07 5.56
CA TRP A 285 17.90 -9.75 4.68
C TRP A 285 17.36 -11.07 4.10
N ASP A 286 17.89 -11.44 2.95
CA ASP A 286 17.67 -12.71 2.23
C ASP A 286 18.90 -13.63 2.20
N SER A 287 20.12 -13.08 2.32
CA SER A 287 21.41 -13.80 2.47
C SER A 287 22.18 -13.41 3.75
N PHE A 288 22.91 -14.38 4.32
CA PHE A 288 23.76 -14.17 5.50
C PHE A 288 25.09 -13.46 5.21
N ASP A 289 25.57 -13.56 3.98
CA ASP A 289 26.94 -13.13 3.64
C ASP A 289 27.07 -11.61 3.68
N GLY A 290 28.10 -11.11 4.37
CA GLY A 290 28.34 -9.67 4.54
C GLY A 290 27.27 -8.87 5.31
N PHE A 291 26.19 -9.50 5.79
CA PHE A 291 25.04 -8.80 6.38
C PHE A 291 25.44 -7.89 7.55
N TRP A 292 26.20 -8.40 8.51
CA TRP A 292 26.59 -7.62 9.69
C TRP A 292 27.60 -6.52 9.39
N GLU A 293 28.40 -6.66 8.34
CA GLU A 293 29.27 -5.58 7.87
C GLU A 293 28.43 -4.43 7.30
N LEU A 294 27.38 -4.76 6.56
CA LEU A 294 26.41 -3.79 6.06
C LEU A 294 25.63 -3.12 7.20
N VAL A 295 25.14 -3.89 8.18
CA VAL A 295 24.50 -3.34 9.37
C VAL A 295 25.44 -2.39 10.09
N GLU A 296 26.72 -2.75 10.26
CA GLU A 296 27.72 -1.89 10.90
C GLU A 296 27.98 -0.60 10.08
N LYS A 297 27.98 -0.68 8.74
CA LYS A 297 28.03 0.50 7.86
C LYS A 297 26.82 1.41 8.11
N VAL A 298 25.59 0.88 8.12
CA VAL A 298 24.36 1.66 8.34
C VAL A 298 24.32 2.27 9.75
N LEU A 299 24.74 1.54 10.77
CA LEU A 299 24.79 2.04 12.16
C LEU A 299 25.74 3.24 12.32
N LYS A 300 26.84 3.29 11.56
CA LYS A 300 27.73 4.48 11.55
C LYS A 300 27.02 5.72 11.02
N TYR A 301 26.08 5.57 10.09
CA TYR A 301 25.26 6.67 9.58
C TYR A 301 24.12 7.06 10.53
N CYS A 302 23.68 6.16 11.41
CA CYS A 302 22.57 6.37 12.33
C CYS A 302 23.06 6.30 13.80
N PRO A 303 23.87 7.27 14.28
CA PRO A 303 24.59 7.15 15.55
C PRO A 303 23.69 7.15 16.81
N ASN A 304 22.44 7.60 16.71
CA ASN A 304 21.51 7.71 17.84
C ASN A 304 20.45 6.59 17.87
N VAL A 305 20.63 5.53 17.08
CA VAL A 305 19.75 4.36 17.10
C VAL A 305 19.73 3.78 18.51
N ARG A 306 18.53 3.54 19.04
CA ARG A 306 18.31 2.91 20.36
C ARG A 306 17.73 1.52 20.23
N LYS A 307 17.05 1.24 19.13
CA LYS A 307 16.45 -0.06 18.84
C LYS A 307 16.77 -0.48 17.41
N LEU A 308 17.34 -1.67 17.28
CA LEU A 308 17.60 -2.34 16.01
C LEU A 308 16.72 -3.59 15.94
N VAL A 309 15.90 -3.69 14.89
CA VAL A 309 15.12 -4.88 14.58
C VAL A 309 15.71 -5.55 13.36
N VAL A 310 16.17 -6.78 13.50
CA VAL A 310 16.71 -7.58 12.38
C VAL A 310 15.68 -8.62 11.97
N HIS A 311 15.27 -8.58 10.71
CA HIS A 311 14.39 -9.57 10.11
C HIS A 311 15.21 -10.51 9.24
N GLY A 312 15.21 -11.80 9.58
CA GLY A 312 15.91 -12.82 8.80
C GLY A 312 14.97 -13.84 8.20
N MET A 313 15.22 -14.22 6.96
CA MET A 313 14.54 -15.33 6.32
C MET A 313 15.28 -16.64 6.61
N VAL A 314 14.56 -17.63 7.15
CA VAL A 314 15.08 -18.98 7.37
C VAL A 314 14.55 -19.88 6.25
N PRO A 315 15.43 -20.46 5.40
CA PRO A 315 15.03 -21.36 4.34
C PRO A 315 14.42 -22.64 4.92
N ARG A 316 13.49 -23.24 4.19
CA ARG A 316 12.82 -24.49 4.59
C ARG A 316 13.79 -25.67 4.74
N ARG A 317 14.81 -25.72 3.89
CA ARG A 317 15.84 -26.76 3.92
C ARG A 317 17.10 -26.18 4.55
N GLN A 318 17.47 -26.74 5.69
CA GLN A 318 18.69 -26.40 6.42
C GLN A 318 19.69 -27.52 6.12
N ASP A 319 20.65 -27.24 5.25
CA ASP A 319 21.78 -28.13 5.00
C ASP A 319 22.97 -27.77 5.91
N GLU A 320 24.04 -28.56 5.86
CA GLU A 320 25.24 -28.31 6.67
C GLU A 320 25.85 -26.94 6.35
N LYS A 321 25.77 -26.49 5.08
CA LYS A 321 26.24 -25.19 4.63
C LYS A 321 25.44 -24.05 5.28
N PHE A 322 24.12 -24.17 5.37
CA PHE A 322 23.27 -23.21 6.08
C PHE A 322 23.65 -23.11 7.55
N LEU A 323 23.87 -24.23 8.23
CA LEU A 323 24.23 -24.24 9.65
C LEU A 323 25.59 -23.58 9.90
N GLU A 324 26.56 -23.80 9.02
CA GLU A 324 27.87 -23.14 9.08
C GLU A 324 27.73 -21.62 8.90
N LEU A 325 27.01 -21.17 7.85
CA LEU A 325 26.75 -19.75 7.59
C LEU A 325 25.96 -19.09 8.73
N PHE A 326 24.98 -19.77 9.30
CA PHE A 326 24.22 -19.28 10.45
C PHE A 326 25.10 -19.12 11.69
N GLY A 327 26.04 -20.05 11.91
CA GLY A 327 27.04 -19.94 12.98
C GLY A 327 27.97 -18.74 12.81
N GLN A 328 28.44 -18.51 11.58
CA GLN A 328 29.25 -17.33 11.23
C GLN A 328 28.45 -16.04 11.43
N HIS A 329 27.22 -15.98 10.90
CA HIS A 329 26.30 -14.85 11.08
C HIS A 329 26.06 -14.54 12.57
N THR A 330 25.84 -15.56 13.40
CA THR A 330 25.64 -15.40 14.85
C THR A 330 26.90 -14.86 15.53
N THR A 331 28.09 -15.29 15.09
CA THR A 331 29.36 -14.78 15.62
C THR A 331 29.53 -13.30 15.28
N SER A 332 29.35 -12.93 14.01
CA SER A 332 29.43 -11.54 13.54
C SER A 332 28.40 -10.64 14.23
N MET A 333 27.18 -11.15 14.46
CA MET A 333 26.16 -10.45 15.25
C MET A 333 26.67 -10.12 16.65
N VAL A 334 27.19 -11.11 17.38
CA VAL A 334 27.66 -10.92 18.76
C VAL A 334 28.82 -9.93 18.80
N GLU A 335 29.74 -9.99 17.85
CA GLU A 335 30.86 -9.05 17.75
C GLU A 335 30.38 -7.62 17.49
N THR A 336 29.45 -7.42 16.55
CA THR A 336 28.85 -6.11 16.28
C THR A 336 28.10 -5.58 17.49
N MET A 337 27.24 -6.39 18.11
CA MET A 337 26.45 -5.94 19.26
C MET A 337 27.28 -5.66 20.51
N ARG A 338 28.46 -6.28 20.66
CA ARG A 338 29.43 -5.91 21.70
C ARG A 338 29.98 -4.50 21.52
N LYS A 339 30.05 -3.97 20.29
CA LYS A 339 30.43 -2.58 19.99
C LYS A 339 29.25 -1.63 20.28
N TYR A 340 28.02 -2.06 19.99
CA TYR A 340 26.80 -1.25 20.09
C TYR A 340 25.94 -1.62 21.32
N GLN A 341 26.54 -1.66 22.51
CA GLN A 341 25.86 -2.10 23.75
C GLN A 341 24.68 -1.22 24.18
N HIS A 342 24.61 0.01 23.67
CA HIS A 342 23.52 0.95 23.93
C HIS A 342 22.25 0.67 23.09
N ILE A 343 22.34 -0.23 22.10
CA ILE A 343 21.24 -0.56 21.19
C ILE A 343 20.51 -1.79 21.68
N GLN A 344 19.19 -1.69 21.83
CA GLN A 344 18.30 -2.83 22.02
C GLN A 344 18.16 -3.59 20.71
N LEU A 345 18.69 -4.81 20.63
CA LEU A 345 18.49 -5.71 19.51
C LEU A 345 17.21 -6.53 19.69
N GLN A 346 16.42 -6.63 18.62
CA GLN A 346 15.31 -7.56 18.47
C GLN A 346 15.52 -8.33 17.17
N ILE A 347 15.45 -9.65 17.21
CA ILE A 347 15.59 -10.49 16.01
C ILE A 347 14.25 -11.17 15.74
N LEU A 348 13.82 -11.12 14.49
CA LEU A 348 12.58 -11.69 14.02
C LEU A 348 12.90 -12.62 12.86
N TYR A 349 12.63 -13.90 13.03
CA TYR A 349 12.79 -14.87 11.95
C TYR A 349 11.43 -15.15 11.30
N SER A 350 11.37 -15.05 9.97
CA SER A 350 10.29 -15.61 9.16
C SER A 350 10.77 -16.89 8.47
N TYR A 351 9.88 -17.87 8.37
CA TYR A 351 10.10 -19.01 7.50
C TYR A 351 9.73 -18.61 6.09
N ASP A 352 10.52 -19.05 5.11
CA ASP A 352 10.13 -19.01 3.71
C ASP A 352 8.85 -19.87 3.52
N PHE A 353 7.68 -19.23 3.66
CA PHE A 353 6.43 -19.79 3.18
C PHE A 353 6.31 -19.36 1.72
N ASP A 354 6.31 -20.33 0.80
CA ASP A 354 5.71 -20.14 -0.52
C ASP A 354 4.45 -19.26 -0.37
N SER A 355 4.39 -18.20 -1.17
CA SER A 355 3.23 -17.36 -1.49
C SER A 355 3.16 -15.96 -0.84
N SER A 356 3.39 -14.94 -1.68
CA SER A 356 2.48 -13.81 -1.94
C SER A 356 1.84 -13.04 -0.78
N ASN A 357 2.38 -13.06 0.44
CA ASN A 357 1.88 -12.20 1.53
C ASN A 357 2.89 -11.97 2.68
N PRO A 358 3.78 -10.96 2.57
CA PRO A 358 4.75 -10.62 3.62
C PRO A 358 4.10 -10.03 4.89
N LEU A 359 2.77 -9.86 4.92
CA LEU A 359 2.05 -9.21 6.01
C LEU A 359 1.43 -10.18 7.04
N THR A 360 1.50 -11.50 6.84
CA THR A 360 0.82 -12.47 7.73
C THR A 360 1.69 -13.50 8.45
N ASP A 361 3.01 -13.46 8.31
CA ASP A 361 3.83 -14.50 8.92
C ASP A 361 4.00 -14.35 10.42
N ARG A 362 3.82 -15.49 11.11
CA ARG A 362 4.05 -15.65 12.55
C ARG A 362 5.54 -15.54 12.83
N TRP A 363 5.97 -14.37 13.29
CA TRP A 363 7.33 -14.16 13.79
C TRP A 363 7.56 -14.97 15.06
N LEU A 364 8.66 -15.72 15.12
CA LEU A 364 9.17 -16.25 16.38
C LEU A 364 10.02 -15.15 17.05
N LEU A 365 9.64 -14.78 18.28
CA LEU A 365 10.51 -14.05 19.20
C LEU A 365 11.43 -15.07 19.86
N LEU A 366 12.74 -14.87 19.74
CA LEU A 366 13.74 -15.54 20.57
C LEU A 366 14.35 -14.54 21.55
#